data_AF-A0A928ZDV0-F1
#
_entry.id   AF-A0A928ZDV0-F1
#
_cell.length_a   1.000
_cell.length_b   1.000
_cell.length_c   1.000
_cell.angle_alpha   90.00
_cell.angle_beta   90.00
_cell.angle_gamma   90.00
#
_symmetry.space_group_name_H-M   'P 1'
#
loop_
_entity.id
_entity.type
_entity.pdbx_description
1 polymer ?
#
loop_
_entity_poly.entity_id
_entity_poly.type
_entity_poly.pdbx_seq_one_letter_code
_entity_poly.pdbx_strand_id
1 'polypeptide(L)' 'MYQDDKEDNRTYKVVVNHEEQYSIWLVDQENPLGWKDVGKSGLKQECLDHISEVWTDMRPLSLRKKMAEIAE' A
#
# COMPACT_ATOMS: atom_id res chain seq x y z
N MET A 1 -19.57 -5.04 -17.05
CA MET A 1 -18.29 -5.28 -17.76
C MET A 1 -17.19 -4.90 -16.79
N TYR A 2 -16.56 -5.88 -16.14
CA TYR A 2 -15.52 -5.64 -15.12
C TYR A 2 -14.16 -5.49 -15.81
N GLN A 3 -13.40 -4.52 -15.33
CA GLN A 3 -12.27 -3.88 -16.00
C GLN A 3 -11.07 -4.83 -16.15
N ASP A 4 -10.61 -4.93 -17.39
CA ASP A 4 -9.21 -5.00 -17.82
C ASP A 4 -8.21 -5.66 -16.83
N ASP A 5 -8.37 -6.97 -16.65
CA ASP A 5 -7.35 -7.86 -16.11
C ASP A 5 -6.45 -8.33 -17.27
N LYS A 6 -5.72 -7.39 -17.89
CA LYS A 6 -4.75 -7.73 -18.94
C LYS A 6 -3.41 -7.12 -18.63
N GLU A 7 -2.63 -7.89 -17.87
CA GLU A 7 -1.16 -7.93 -17.98
C GLU A 7 -0.50 -6.55 -18.14
N ASP A 8 -0.68 -5.69 -17.12
CA ASP A 8 0.13 -4.49 -17.00
C ASP A 8 1.56 -4.94 -16.66
N ASN A 9 2.37 -5.19 -17.70
CA ASN A 9 3.80 -5.56 -17.63
C ASN A 9 4.67 -4.42 -17.09
N ARG A 10 4.07 -3.38 -16.53
CA ARG A 10 4.77 -2.27 -15.90
C ARG A 10 5.24 -2.69 -14.51
N THR A 11 6.39 -2.15 -14.14
CA THR A 11 6.94 -2.33 -12.80
C THR A 11 6.36 -1.28 -11.87
N TYR A 12 5.77 -1.76 -10.78
CA TYR A 12 5.25 -0.96 -9.69
C TYR A 12 6.17 -1.09 -8.47
N LYS A 13 6.10 -0.11 -7.59
CA LYS A 13 6.71 -0.09 -6.26
C LYS A 13 5.61 0.10 -5.23
N VAL A 14 5.77 -0.54 -4.09
CA VAL A 14 4.89 -0.38 -2.94
C VAL A 14 5.29 0.91 -2.24
N VAL A 15 4.31 1.77 -1.99
CA VAL A 15 4.46 3.02 -1.29
C VAL A 15 3.55 3.05 -0.07
N VAL A 16 4.01 3.72 0.98
CA VAL A 16 3.27 3.90 2.24
C VAL A 16 3.19 5.39 2.57
N ASN A 17 2.02 5.83 3.04
CA ASN A 17 1.85 7.20 3.52
C ASN A 17 2.08 7.31 5.04
N HIS A 18 1.94 8.52 5.58
CA HIS A 18 2.06 8.77 7.02
C HIS A 18 0.96 8.13 7.89
N GLU A 19 -0.11 7.61 7.28
CA GLU A 19 -1.21 6.90 7.96
C GLU A 19 -1.08 5.38 7.87
N GLU A 20 0.08 4.85 7.46
CA GLU A 20 0.33 3.42 7.22
C GLU A 20 -0.62 2.81 6.17
N GLN A 21 -1.11 3.61 5.22
CA GLN A 21 -1.86 3.12 4.08
C GLN A 21 -0.88 2.72 2.98
N TYR A 22 -1.02 1.49 2.52
CA TYR A 22 -0.22 0.93 1.45
C TYR A 22 -0.90 1.14 0.10
N SER A 23 -0.12 1.52 -0.91
CA SER A 23 -0.57 1.62 -2.30
C SER A 23 0.54 1.21 -3.25
N ILE A 24 0.20 1.03 -4.51
CA ILE A 24 1.18 0.76 -5.58
C ILE A 24 1.37 2.01 -6.43
N TRP A 25 2.61 2.30 -6.78
CA TRP A 25 2.99 3.42 -7.64
C TRP A 25 3.93 2.94 -8.75
N LEU A 26 3.96 3.63 -9.89
CA LEU A 26 4.88 3.24 -10.97
C LEU A 26 6.33 3.52 -10.54
N VAL A 27 7.23 2.54 -10.72
CA VAL A 27 8.64 2.71 -10.33
C VAL A 27 9.32 3.86 -11.07
N ASP A 28 8.90 4.08 -12.31
CA ASP A 28 9.39 5.11 -13.23
C ASP A 28 8.93 6.53 -12.86
N GLN A 29 7.92 6.66 -12.00
CA GLN A 29 7.40 7.96 -11.55
C GLN A 29 7.94 8.33 -10.17
N GLU A 30 8.12 9.63 -9.93
CA GLU A 30 8.43 10.13 -8.58
C GLU A 30 7.26 9.88 -7.62
N ASN A 31 7.57 9.69 -6.34
CA ASN A 31 6.55 9.49 -5.33
C ASN A 31 5.85 10.82 -5.02
N PRO A 32 4.52 10.85 -4.88
CA PRO A 32 3.82 12.04 -4.42
C PRO A 32 4.28 12.44 -3.01
N LEU A 33 4.17 13.74 -2.71
CA LEU A 33 4.50 14.31 -1.39
C LEU A 33 3.76 13.55 -0.26
N GLY A 34 4.52 13.10 0.73
CA GLY A 34 4.00 12.34 1.88
C GLY A 34 3.95 10.82 1.68
N TRP A 35 4.28 10.31 0.50
CA TRP A 35 4.43 8.89 0.23
C TRP A 35 5.91 8.49 0.21
N LYS A 36 6.21 7.32 0.77
CA LYS A 36 7.55 6.75 0.85
C LYS A 36 7.56 5.36 0.23
N ASP A 37 8.64 5.00 -0.45
CA ASP A 37 8.83 3.63 -0.91
C ASP A 37 9.05 2.68 0.29
N VAL A 38 8.48 1.48 0.18
CA VAL A 38 8.61 0.43 1.20
C VAL A 38 9.76 -0.54 0.84
N GLY A 39 10.43 -0.32 -0.30
CA GLY A 39 11.50 -1.18 -0.81
C GLY A 39 11.03 -2.43 -1.55
N LYS A 40 9.72 -2.67 -1.70
CA LYS A 40 9.17 -3.71 -2.57
C LYS A 40 8.81 -3.12 -3.93
N SER A 41 9.31 -3.72 -5.01
CA SER A 41 8.94 -3.41 -6.39
C SER A 41 8.82 -4.68 -7.22
N GLY A 42 7.92 -4.68 -8.20
CA GLY A 42 7.66 -5.83 -9.06
C GLY A 42 6.44 -5.60 -9.94
N LEU A 43 5.81 -6.66 -10.43
CA LEU A 43 4.54 -6.54 -11.15
C LEU A 43 3.42 -6.06 -10.22
N LYS A 44 2.34 -5.55 -10.83
CA LYS A 44 1.14 -5.13 -10.11
C LYS A 44 0.67 -6.19 -9.12
N GLN A 45 0.56 -7.44 -9.58
CA GLN A 45 0.08 -8.54 -8.75
C GLN A 45 1.03 -8.85 -7.59
N GLU A 46 2.35 -8.88 -7.81
CA GLU A 46 3.34 -9.13 -6.76
C GLU A 46 3.34 -8.02 -5.68
N CYS A 47 3.15 -6.78 -6.09
CA CYS A 47 3.04 -5.65 -5.17
C CYS A 47 1.74 -5.73 -4.36
N LEU A 48 0.62 -6.06 -5.00
CA LEU A 48 -0.67 -6.22 -4.32
C LEU A 48 -0.68 -7.41 -3.35
N ASP A 49 -0.05 -8.52 -3.73
CA ASP A 49 0.08 -9.70 -2.87
C ASP A 49 0.88 -9.35 -1.61
N HIS A 50 2.02 -8.67 -1.79
CA HIS A 50 2.81 -8.16 -0.68
C HIS A 50 2.03 -7.20 0.21
N ILE A 51 1.26 -6.27 -0.38
CA ILE A 51 0.39 -5.36 0.39
C ILE A 51 -0.63 -6.16 1.19
N SER A 52 -1.25 -7.18 0.62
CA SER A 52 -2.19 -8.07 1.31
C SER A 52 -1.54 -8.80 2.49
N GLU A 53 -0.29 -9.25 2.32
CA GLU A 53 0.48 -9.93 3.37
C GLU A 53 0.92 -9.00 4.52
N VAL A 54 1.31 -7.76 4.22
CA VAL A 54 1.80 -6.81 5.24
C VAL A 54 0.67 -5.99 5.85
N TRP A 55 -0.36 -5.66 5.07
CA TRP A 55 -1.53 -4.88 5.50
C TRP A 55 -2.62 -5.79 6.08
N THR A 56 -2.21 -6.65 7.01
CA THR A 56 -3.08 -7.61 7.71
C THR A 56 -4.07 -6.93 8.64
N ASP A 57 -3.74 -5.75 9.15
CA ASP A 57 -4.61 -4.95 9.99
C ASP A 57 -5.03 -3.69 9.24
N MET A 58 -6.14 -3.79 8.51
CA MET A 58 -6.76 -2.67 7.78
C MET A 58 -7.39 -1.62 8.71
N ARG A 59 -7.23 -1.73 10.04
CA ARG A 59 -7.76 -0.72 10.96
C ARG A 59 -6.86 0.52 10.85
N PRO A 60 -7.41 1.70 10.54
CA PRO A 60 -6.60 2.91 10.52
C PRO A 60 -5.94 3.13 11.88
N LEU A 61 -4.68 3.57 11.87
CA LEU A 61 -3.88 3.88 13.06
C LEU A 61 -4.65 4.66 14.13
N SER A 62 -5.48 5.61 13.69
CA SER A 62 -6.35 6.43 14.53
C SER A 62 -7.35 5.62 15.35
N LEU A 63 -7.86 4.51 14.81
CA LEU A 63 -8.74 3.60 15.53
C LEU A 63 -7.95 2.77 16.56
N ARG A 64 -6.74 2.32 16.21
CA ARG A 64 -5.87 1.56 17.13
C ARG A 64 -5.44 2.42 18.32
N LYS A 65 -5.06 3.69 18.10
CA LYS A 65 -4.75 4.64 19.18
C LYS A 65 -5.96 4.90 20.08
N LYS A 66 -7.15 5.12 19.50
CA LYS A 66 -8.38 5.29 20.29
C LYS A 66 -8.73 4.05 21.12
N MET A 67 -8.55 2.83 20.60
CA MET A 67 -8.83 1.63 21.38
C MET A 67 -7.79 1.37 22.50
N ALA A 68 -6.53 1.76 22.31
CA ALA A 68 -5.52 1.72 23.36
C ALA A 68 -5.81 2.74 24.49
N GLU A 69 -6.36 3.91 24.14
CA GLU A 69 -6.74 4.96 25.09
C GLU A 69 -8.05 4.65 25.84
N ILE A 70 -8.98 3.90 25.23
CA ILE A 70 -10.24 3.48 25.87
C ILE A 70 -10.02 2.32 26.88
N ALA A 71 -8.88 1.65 26.82
CA ALA A 71 -8.54 0.54 27.72
C ALA A 71 -7.86 0.97 29.03
N GLU A 72 -7.71 2.28 29.27
CA GLU A 72 -7.20 2.87 30.52
C GLU A 72 -8.34 3.38 31.42
#